data_AF-A0A9X5YQR8-F1
#
_entry.id   AF-A0A9X5YQR8-F1
#
_cell.length_a   1.000
_cell.length_b   1.000
_cell.length_c   1.000
_cell.angle_alpha   90.00
_cell.angle_beta   90.00
_cell.angle_gamma   90.00
#
_symmetry.space_group_name_H-M   'P 1'
#
loop_
_entity.id
_entity.type
_entity.pdbx_description
1 polymer ?
#
loop_
_entity_poly.entity_id
_entity_poly.type
_entity_poly.pdbx_seq_one_letter_code
_entity_poly.pdbx_strand_id
1 'polypeptide(L)' 'MCVHMSPCARGTRPVHVRTCPLDERTTEAAVIVSTVSRTYALALRLEEYHGRWITTALELA' A
#
# COMPACT_ATOMS: atom_id res chain seq x y z
N MET A 1 15.08 -17.15 0.97
CA MET A 1 15.15 -15.94 0.12
C MET A 1 15.01 -14.74 1.05
N CYS A 2 16.08 -13.98 1.30
CA CYS A 2 16.03 -12.85 2.22
C CYS A 2 15.67 -11.59 1.43
N VAL A 3 14.44 -11.08 1.60
CA VAL A 3 14.04 -9.80 1.01
C VAL A 3 14.76 -8.70 1.77
N HIS A 4 15.69 -8.00 1.11
CA HIS A 4 16.37 -6.86 1.70
C HIS A 4 15.38 -5.68 1.79
N MET A 5 14.67 -5.61 2.90
CA MET A 5 13.78 -4.49 3.20
C MET A 5 14.60 -3.27 3.60
N SER A 6 14.28 -2.12 3.02
CA SER A 6 14.73 -0.81 3.48
C SER A 6 14.52 -0.70 5.00
N PRO A 7 15.36 0.01 5.76
CA PRO A 7 15.21 0.16 7.22
C PRO A 7 13.80 0.64 7.64
N CYS A 8 13.18 1.49 6.82
CA CYS A 8 11.81 1.94 7.00
C CYS A 8 10.76 0.86 6.79
N ALA A 9 11.03 -0.22 6.05
CA ALA A 9 10.09 -1.29 5.80
C ALA A 9 10.12 -2.40 6.88
N ARG A 10 11.09 -2.37 7.81
CA ARG A 10 11.13 -3.34 8.92
C ARG A 10 9.96 -3.14 9.88
N GLY A 11 9.32 -4.25 10.23
CA GLY A 11 8.17 -4.26 11.14
C GLY A 11 6.95 -3.54 10.59
N THR A 12 6.87 -3.32 9.27
CA THR A 12 5.72 -2.65 8.65
C THR A 12 4.44 -3.42 8.94
N ARG A 13 3.47 -2.77 9.56
CA ARG A 13 2.15 -3.31 9.82
C ARG A 13 1.08 -2.29 9.42
N PRO A 14 0.01 -2.72 8.71
CA PRO A 14 -1.13 -1.87 8.48
C PRO A 14 -1.83 -1.59 9.81
N VAL A 15 -2.08 -0.31 10.09
CA VAL A 15 -2.84 0.15 11.27
C VAL A 15 -4.28 0.39 10.86
N HIS A 16 -4.48 1.09 9.75
CA HIS A 16 -5.79 1.34 9.18
C HIS A 16 -5.74 1.19 7.67
N VAL A 17 -6.80 0.59 7.13
CA VAL A 17 -7.01 0.41 5.69
C VAL A 17 -8.43 0.83 5.38
N ARG A 18 -8.60 1.80 4.48
CA ARG A 18 -9.89 2.13 3.89
C ARG A 18 -9.78 1.91 2.39
N THR A 19 -10.62 1.06 1.85
CA THR A 19 -10.70 0.80 0.41
C THR A 19 -11.90 1.54 -0.20
N CYS A 20 -11.73 1.93 -1.45
CA CYS A 20 -12.75 2.51 -2.30
C CYS A 20 -12.67 1.81 -3.67
N PRO A 21 -13.57 0.86 -3.98
CA PRO A 21 -13.60 0.27 -5.30
C PRO A 21 -14.00 1.34 -6.32
N LEU A 22 -13.22 1.47 -7.39
CA LEU A 22 -13.55 2.37 -8.51
C LEU A 22 -14.33 1.63 -9.59
N ASP A 23 -13.93 0.38 -9.86
CA ASP A 23 -14.56 -0.53 -10.81
C ASP A 23 -14.26 -2.00 -10.43
N GLU A 24 -14.58 -2.95 -11.31
CA GLU A 24 -14.38 -4.39 -11.08
C GLU A 24 -12.91 -4.81 -10.93
N ARG A 25 -11.96 -4.02 -11.44
CA ARG A 25 -10.52 -4.34 -11.49
C ARG A 25 -9.64 -3.31 -10.80
N THR A 26 -10.21 -2.18 -10.39
CA THR A 26 -9.49 -1.06 -9.78
C THR A 26 -10.05 -0.74 -8.41
N THR A 27 -9.17 -0.70 -7.40
CA THR A 27 -9.52 -0.27 -6.04
C THR A 27 -8.48 0.72 -5.55
N GLU A 28 -8.93 1.87 -5.04
CA GLU A 28 -8.08 2.79 -4.31
C GLU A 28 -8.10 2.48 -2.82
N ALA A 29 -6.98 2.73 -2.14
CA ALA A 29 -6.85 2.50 -0.72
C ALA A 29 -6.11 3.64 -0.04
N ALA A 30 -6.68 4.14 1.05
CA ALA A 30 -5.96 4.92 2.04
C ALA A 30 -5.44 3.98 3.12
N VAL A 31 -4.13 3.91 3.29
CA VAL A 31 -3.47 3.02 4.25
C VAL A 31 -2.62 3.83 5.22
N ILE A 32 -2.83 3.62 6.52
CA ILE A 32 -1.89 4.04 7.55
C ILE A 32 -1.03 2.83 7.89
N VAL A 33 0.28 2.92 7.66
CA VAL A 33 1.25 1.89 8.03
C VAL A 33 2.13 2.38 9.16
N SER A 34 2.32 1.54 10.18
CA SER A 34 3.34 1.75 11.20
C SER A 34 4.55 0.89 10.87
N THR A 35 5.73 1.44 11.12
CA THR A 35 7.03 0.77 10.98
C THR A 35 7.73 0.86 12.34
N VAL A 36 8.89 0.24 12.49
CA VAL A 36 9.65 0.34 13.75
C VAL A 36 10.05 1.77 14.14
N SER A 37 10.12 2.70 13.17
CA SER A 37 10.65 4.05 13.40
C SER A 37 9.68 5.17 13.07
N ARG A 38 8.62 4.93 12.28
CA ARG A 38 7.68 5.96 11.82
C ARG A 38 6.34 5.38 11.39
N THR A 39 5.30 6.20 11.47
CA THR A 39 3.99 5.96 10.84
C THR A 39 3.86 6.78 9.56
N TYR A 40 3.34 6.17 8.49
CA TYR A 40 3.09 6.81 7.21
C TYR A 40 1.61 6.69 6.83
N ALA A 41 1.07 7.73 6.19
CA ALA A 41 -0.20 7.67 5.48
C ALA A 41 0.10 7.59 3.98
N LEU A 42 -0.52 6.63 3.31
CA LEU A 42 -0.30 6.32 1.90
C LEU A 42 -1.64 6.29 1.19
N ALA A 43 -1.72 6.94 0.04
CA ALA A 43 -2.76 6.69 -0.94
C ALA A 43 -2.22 5.69 -1.96
N LEU A 44 -2.94 4.61 -2.21
CA LEU A 44 -2.54 3.52 -3.09
C LEU A 44 -3.64 3.26 -4.11
N ARG A 45 -3.23 2.86 -5.31
CA ARG A 45 -4.13 2.25 -6.31
C ARG A 45 -3.73 0.80 -6.53
N LEU A 46 -4.71 -0.08 -6.47
CA LEU A 46 -4.58 -1.51 -6.76
C LEU A 46 -5.32 -1.80 -8.07
N GLU A 47 -4.60 -2.34 -9.05
CA GLU A 47 -5.11 -2.65 -10.38
C GLU A 47 -4.85 -4.12 -10.69
N GLU A 48 -5.88 -4.85 -11.14
CA GLU A 48 -5.71 -6.19 -11.67
C GLU A 48 -5.25 -6.14 -13.14
N TYR A 49 -4.05 -6.64 -13.39
CA TYR A 49 -3.45 -6.77 -14.71
C TYR A 49 -3.09 -8.23 -14.98
N HIS A 50 -3.81 -8.88 -15.91
CA HIS A 50 -3.61 -10.29 -16.29
C HIS A 50 -3.56 -11.27 -15.10
N GLY A 51 -4.52 -11.17 -14.17
CA GLY A 51 -4.59 -12.03 -12.99
C GLY A 51 -3.53 -11.71 -11.92
N ARG A 52 -2.85 -10.58 -12.03
CA ARG A 52 -1.88 -10.08 -11.05
C ARG A 52 -2.31 -8.72 -10.53
N TRP A 53 -2.17 -8.52 -9.23
CA TRP A 53 -2.39 -7.21 -8.63
C TRP A 53 -1.12 -6.37 -8.73
N ILE A 54 -1.25 -5.18 -9.30
CA ILE A 54 -0.24 -4.12 -9.28
C ILE A 54 -0.66 -3.12 -8.22
N THR A 55 0.29 -2.61 -7.44
CA THR A 55 0.04 -1.56 -6.45
C THR A 55 0.92 -0.36 -6.75
N THR A 56 0.29 0.80 -6.89
CA THR A 56 0.96 2.08 -7.20
C THR A 56 0.68 3.05 -6.05
N ALA A 57 1.74 3.67 -5.50
CA ALA A 57 1.56 4.77 -4.56
C ALA A 57 1.16 6.04 -5.31
N LEU A 58 0.10 6.70 -4.85
CA LEU A 58 -0.39 7.96 -5.40
C LEU A 58 0.31 9.12 -4.71
N GLU A 59 0.68 10.14 -5.49
CA GLU A 59 1.21 11.39 -4.96
C GLU A 59 0.08 12.21 -4.33
N LEU A 60 0.34 12.78 -3.14
CA LEU A 60 -0.55 13.73 -2.49
C LEU A 60 -0.02 15.14 -2.84
N ALA A 61 -0.73 15.86 -3.71
CA ALA A 61 -0.42 17.23 -4.11
C ALA A 61 -0.66 18.24 -2.98
#